data_AF-A0A8T7EQJ6-F1
#
_entry.id   AF-A0A8T7EQJ6-F1
#
_cell.length_a   1.000
_cell.length_b   1.000
_cell.length_c   1.000
_cell.angle_alpha   90.00
_cell.angle_beta   90.00
_cell.angle_gamma   90.00
#
_symmetry.space_group_name_H-M   'P 1'
#
loop_
_entity.id
_entity.type
_entity.pdbx_description
1 polymer ?
#
loop_
_entity_poly.entity_id
_entity_poly.type
_entity_poly.pdbx_seq_one_letter_code
_entity_poly.pdbx_strand_id
1 'polypeptide(L)'
;MRGTISADNKFDVYTFNGEAGQVVDVRMERTQGSLDTSLFLISPSLFEVAANDDAVIGTTTDSLIDGFTLPESGRYVVLATHFATIYGGTTGTYQLSYSVE
;
A
#
# COMPACT_ATOMS: atom_id res chain seq x y z
N MET A 1 0.56 -8.20 -8.21
CA MET A 1 1.12 -9.15 -7.22
C MET A 1 -0.01 -9.65 -6.33
N ARG A 2 0.09 -10.86 -5.77
CA ARG A 2 -0.88 -11.40 -4.81
C ARG A 2 -0.19 -11.65 -3.49
N GLY A 3 -0.88 -11.42 -2.37
CA GLY A 3 -0.36 -11.60 -1.03
C GLY A 3 -1.42 -12.04 -0.04
N THR A 4 -1.03 -12.20 1.22
CA THR A 4 -1.94 -12.60 2.31
C THR A 4 -1.51 -11.96 3.61
N ILE A 5 -2.43 -11.22 4.23
CA ILE A 5 -2.29 -10.71 5.58
C ILE A 5 -3.00 -11.66 6.53
N SER A 6 -2.30 -12.11 7.57
CA SER A 6 -2.76 -13.09 8.55
C SER A 6 -2.38 -12.67 9.97
N ALA A 7 -2.67 -13.52 10.96
CA ALA A 7 -2.21 -13.31 12.33
C ALA A 7 -0.68 -13.37 12.44
N ASP A 8 -0.04 -14.24 11.64
CA ASP A 8 1.41 -14.46 11.67
C ASP A 8 2.16 -13.55 10.68
N ASN A 9 1.50 -13.13 9.60
CA ASN A 9 2.04 -12.20 8.61
C ASN A 9 1.25 -10.89 8.60
N LYS A 10 1.75 -9.88 9.30
CA LYS A 10 1.04 -8.60 9.48
C LYS A 10 1.23 -7.61 8.33
N PHE A 11 2.26 -7.79 7.51
CA PHE A 11 2.54 -6.91 6.39
C PHE A 11 3.41 -7.61 5.35
N ASP A 12 3.28 -7.18 4.10
CA ASP A 12 4.17 -7.51 3.01
C ASP A 12 4.88 -6.23 2.54
N VAL A 13 6.09 -6.37 2.03
CA VAL A 13 6.92 -5.24 1.56
C VAL A 13 7.22 -5.40 0.09
N TYR A 14 6.95 -4.36 -0.68
CA TYR A 14 7.30 -4.25 -2.10
C TYR A 14 8.19 -3.04 -2.34
N THR A 15 8.89 -3.03 -3.47
CA THR A 15 9.78 -1.92 -3.83
C THR A 15 9.74 -1.66 -5.31
N PHE A 16 9.90 -0.40 -5.69
CA PHE A 16 10.10 0.03 -7.07
C PHE A 16 11.13 1.16 -7.10
N ASN A 17 11.75 1.37 -8.26
CA ASN A 17 12.57 2.56 -8.48
C ASN A 17 11.71 3.62 -9.17
N GLY A 18 11.84 4.88 -8.75
CA GLY A 18 11.19 6.01 -9.38
C GLY A 18 12.12 7.21 -9.46
N GLU A 19 11.78 8.14 -10.34
CA GLU A 19 12.47 9.41 -10.52
C GLU A 19 11.62 10.57 -9.99
N ALA A 20 12.27 11.62 -9.49
CA ALA A 20 11.59 12.81 -9.02
C ALA A 20 10.70 13.41 -10.14
N GLY A 21 9.44 13.70 -9.81
CA GLY A 21 8.44 14.20 -10.75
C GLY A 21 7.59 13.14 -11.44
N GLN A 22 7.96 11.85 -11.36
CA GLN A 22 7.07 10.78 -11.82
C GLN A 22 5.82 10.68 -10.96
N VAL A 23 4.74 10.17 -11.54
CA VAL A 23 3.47 9.97 -10.85
C VAL A 23 3.28 8.48 -10.60
N VAL A 24 2.94 8.11 -9.36
CA VAL A 24 2.70 6.72 -8.95
C VAL A 24 1.26 6.52 -8.50
N ASP A 25 0.68 5.42 -8.94
CA ASP A 25 -0.51 4.84 -8.34
C ASP A 25 -0.15 3.52 -7.65
N VAL A 26 -0.70 3.29 -6.46
CA VAL A 26 -0.56 2.02 -5.75
C VAL A 26 -1.92 1.61 -5.21
N ARG A 27 -2.40 0.45 -5.63
CA ARG A 27 -3.71 -0.08 -5.24
C ARG A 27 -3.55 -1.42 -4.55
N MET A 28 -4.26 -1.60 -3.44
CA MET A 28 -4.35 -2.86 -2.71
C MET A 28 -5.82 -3.23 -2.53
N GLU A 29 -6.23 -4.33 -3.16
CA GLU A 29 -7.62 -4.78 -3.15
C GLU A 29 -7.73 -6.11 -2.43
N ARG A 30 -8.60 -6.19 -1.43
CA ARG A 30 -8.93 -7.46 -0.80
C ARG A 30 -9.62 -8.37 -1.82
N THR A 31 -9.11 -9.58 -1.95
CA THR A 31 -9.73 -10.62 -2.79
C THR A 31 -10.55 -11.62 -1.99
N GLN A 32 -10.18 -11.92 -0.74
CA GLN A 32 -10.94 -12.79 0.16
C GLN A 32 -10.73 -12.42 1.63
N GLY A 33 -11.62 -12.90 2.51
CA GLY A 33 -11.52 -12.69 3.95
C GLY A 33 -12.15 -11.37 4.41
N SER A 34 -11.74 -10.91 5.59
CA SER A 34 -12.20 -9.68 6.25
C SER A 34 -11.20 -8.53 6.15
N LEU A 35 -10.14 -8.69 5.35
CA LEU A 35 -9.04 -7.74 5.24
C LEU A 35 -9.53 -6.30 5.00
N ASP A 36 -9.10 -5.43 5.90
CA ASP A 36 -9.26 -3.99 5.81
C ASP A 36 -7.87 -3.47 5.50
N THR A 37 -7.62 -3.12 4.24
CA THR A 37 -6.25 -2.94 3.72
C THR A 37 -5.67 -1.60 4.17
N SER A 38 -4.34 -1.48 4.16
CA SER A 38 -3.68 -0.20 4.37
C SER A 38 -2.34 -0.18 3.62
N LEU A 39 -2.08 0.94 2.94
CA LEU A 39 -0.87 1.21 2.19
C LEU A 39 -0.08 2.37 2.80
N PHE A 40 1.24 2.20 2.87
CA PHE A 40 2.19 3.27 3.13
C PHE A 40 3.25 3.29 2.02
N LEU A 41 3.53 4.46 1.48
CA LEU A 41 4.63 4.70 0.55
C LEU A 41 5.75 5.42 1.28
N ILE A 42 6.92 4.77 1.31
CA ILE A 42 8.12 5.27 1.97
C ILE A 42 9.14 5.67 0.91
N SER A 43 9.70 6.86 1.06
CA SER A 43 10.66 7.44 0.12
C SER A 43 12.06 6.82 0.25
N PRO A 44 12.95 7.04 -0.74
CA PRO A 44 14.37 6.69 -0.66
C PRO A 44 15.07 7.20 0.61
N SER A 45 14.70 8.38 1.09
CA SER A 45 15.17 8.99 2.33
C SER A 45 14.51 8.43 3.61
N LEU A 46 13.70 7.37 3.48
CA LEU A 46 13.00 6.66 4.56
C LEU A 46 11.92 7.45 5.30
N PHE A 47 11.30 8.43 4.62
CA PHE A 47 10.13 9.12 5.11
C PHE A 47 8.85 8.54 4.52
N GLU A 48 7.78 8.44 5.31
CA GLU A 48 6.45 8.22 4.77
C GLU A 48 6.02 9.46 3.97
N VAL A 49 5.64 9.25 2.72
CA VAL A 49 5.27 10.33 1.79
C VAL A 49 3.82 10.26 1.33
N ALA A 50 3.19 9.09 1.43
CA ALA A 50 1.76 8.91 1.21
C ALA A 50 1.24 7.68 1.97
N ALA A 51 -0.02 7.71 2.39
CA ALA A 51 -0.71 6.58 2.99
C ALA A 51 -2.21 6.66 2.70
N ASN A 52 -2.86 5.50 2.63
CA ASN A 52 -4.31 5.37 2.50
C ASN A 52 -4.76 3.99 2.99
N ASP A 53 -5.87 3.92 3.70
CA ASP A 53 -6.55 2.71 4.15
C ASP A 53 -7.86 2.49 3.39
N ASP A 54 -8.65 3.54 3.19
CA ASP A 54 -9.87 3.51 2.38
C ASP A 54 -9.75 4.36 1.10
N ALA A 55 -9.82 3.72 -0.07
CA ALA A 55 -9.84 4.39 -1.37
C ALA A 55 -11.07 5.29 -1.53
N VAL A 56 -12.20 4.87 -0.97
CA VAL A 56 -13.43 5.67 -0.87
C VAL A 56 -14.06 5.42 0.50
N ILE A 57 -13.92 6.41 1.39
CA ILE A 57 -14.40 6.35 2.78
C ILE A 57 -15.86 5.89 2.84
N GLY A 58 -16.12 4.87 3.66
CA GLY A 58 -17.46 4.33 3.89
C GLY A 58 -18.03 3.52 2.72
N THR A 59 -17.27 3.28 1.65
CA THR A 59 -17.69 2.49 0.49
C THR A 59 -16.85 1.22 0.33
N THR A 60 -15.53 1.32 0.50
CA THR A 60 -14.62 0.17 0.44
C THR A 60 -13.52 0.29 1.49
N THR A 61 -13.01 -0.86 1.94
CA THR A 61 -11.81 -1.00 2.79
C THR A 61 -10.56 -1.35 1.96
N ASP A 62 -10.65 -1.21 0.63
CA ASP A 62 -9.52 -1.33 -0.28
C ASP A 62 -8.76 0.00 -0.30
N SER A 63 -7.43 -0.03 -0.32
CA SER A 63 -6.58 1.16 -0.28
C SER A 63 -6.12 1.59 -1.67
N LEU A 64 -6.00 2.90 -1.87
CA LEU A 64 -5.46 3.51 -3.08
C LEU A 64 -4.61 4.75 -2.75
N ILE A 65 -3.36 4.74 -3.16
CA ILE A 65 -2.54 5.94 -3.37
C ILE A 65 -2.74 6.31 -4.84
N ASP A 66 -3.42 7.43 -5.09
CA ASP A 66 -3.85 7.88 -6.43
C ASP A 66 -3.05 9.12 -6.85
N GLY A 67 -2.30 9.03 -7.94
CA GLY A 67 -1.63 10.15 -8.58
C GLY A 67 -0.53 10.82 -7.73
N PHE A 68 0.20 10.09 -6.90
CA PHE A 68 1.21 10.69 -6.03
C PHE A 68 2.48 11.08 -6.81
N THR A 69 2.89 12.36 -6.75
CA THR A 69 4.12 12.83 -7.40
C THR A 69 5.35 12.55 -6.55
N LEU A 70 6.31 11.79 -7.07
CA LEU A 70 7.52 11.40 -6.36
C LEU A 70 8.43 12.62 -6.09
N PRO A 71 8.78 12.93 -4.83
CA PRO A 71 9.61 14.10 -4.51
C PRO A 71 11.10 13.90 -4.77
N GLU A 72 11.59 12.67 -4.88
CA GLU A 72 13.03 12.37 -5.03
C GLU A 72 13.25 11.11 -5.87
N SER A 73 14.40 11.02 -6.55
CA SER A 73 14.75 9.82 -7.32
C SER A 73 15.35 8.75 -6.41
N GLY A 74 14.96 7.50 -6.59
CA GLY A 74 15.55 6.36 -5.89
C GLY A 74 14.59 5.19 -5.71
N ARG A 75 14.94 4.31 -4.76
CA ARG A 75 14.13 3.14 -4.42
C ARG A 75 13.07 3.50 -3.38
N TYR A 76 11.81 3.39 -3.76
CA TYR A 76 10.66 3.50 -2.88
C TYR A 76 10.28 2.15 -2.29
N VAL A 77 9.63 2.19 -1.13
CA VAL A 77 9.08 1.02 -0.44
C VAL A 77 7.57 1.18 -0.31
N VAL A 78 6.83 0.16 -0.68
CA VAL A 78 5.39 0.05 -0.42
C VAL A 78 5.21 -0.97 0.70
N LEU A 79 4.67 -0.51 1.83
CA LEU A 79 4.23 -1.36 2.92
C LEU A 79 2.73 -1.67 2.72
N ALA A 80 2.42 -2.94 2.47
CA ALA A 80 1.06 -3.44 2.34
C ALA A 80 0.67 -4.16 3.63
N THR A 81 -0.34 -3.67 4.33
CA THR A 81 -0.77 -4.20 5.64
C THR A 81 -2.28 -4.07 5.78
N HIS A 82 -2.78 -4.14 7.01
CA HIS A 82 -4.15 -3.87 7.35
C HIS A 82 -4.32 -2.65 8.25
N PHE A 83 -5.54 -2.13 8.32
CA PHE A 83 -5.92 -1.09 9.26
C PHE A 83 -5.48 -1.44 10.69
N ALA A 84 -5.01 -0.43 11.42
CA ALA A 84 -4.36 -0.55 12.73
C ALA A 84 -3.02 -1.32 12.77
N THR A 85 -2.44 -1.68 11.61
CA THR A 85 -1.06 -2.19 11.46
C THR A 85 -0.78 -3.41 12.36
N ILE A 86 0.30 -3.44 13.14
CA ILE A 86 0.65 -4.58 14.01
C ILE A 86 -0.45 -4.95 15.04
N TYR A 87 -1.37 -4.02 15.34
CA TYR A 87 -2.51 -4.23 16.23
C TYR A 87 -3.79 -4.61 15.49
N GLY A 88 -3.80 -4.59 14.16
CA GLY A 88 -4.92 -4.97 13.32
C GLY A 88 -5.26 -6.45 13.45
N GLY A 89 -6.57 -6.73 13.35
CA GLY A 89 -7.11 -8.09 13.47
C GLY A 89 -7.68 -8.67 12.17
N THR A 90 -7.83 -7.86 11.13
CA THR A 90 -8.43 -8.31 9.86
C THR A 90 -7.45 -9.17 9.08
N THR A 91 -7.94 -10.14 8.33
CA THR A 91 -7.08 -11.07 7.58
C THR A 91 -7.70 -11.40 6.25
N GLY A 92 -6.87 -11.74 5.27
CA GLY A 92 -7.36 -12.06 3.94
C GLY A 92 -6.28 -12.06 2.89
N THR A 93 -6.68 -12.55 1.71
CA THR A 93 -5.86 -12.46 0.51
C THR A 93 -6.11 -11.13 -0.18
N TYR A 94 -5.12 -10.62 -0.88
CA TYR A 94 -5.24 -9.38 -1.64
C TYR A 94 -4.49 -9.44 -2.97
N GLN A 95 -4.82 -8.50 -3.83
CA GLN A 95 -4.09 -8.17 -5.04
C GLN A 95 -3.52 -6.75 -4.94
N LEU A 96 -2.23 -6.59 -5.23
CA LEU A 96 -1.55 -5.30 -5.29
C LEU A 96 -1.10 -4.99 -6.71
N SER A 97 -1.39 -3.79 -7.19
CA SER A 97 -0.96 -3.27 -8.48
C SER A 97 -0.37 -1.87 -8.32
N TYR A 98 0.57 -1.52 -9.19
CA TYR A 98 1.14 -0.19 -9.24
C TYR A 98 1.47 0.22 -10.68
N SER A 99 1.51 1.52 -10.91
CA SER A 99 1.98 2.20 -12.13
C SER A 99 2.96 3.29 -11.74
N VAL A 100 3.96 3.55 -12.58
CA VAL A 100 4.86 4.70 -12.45
C VAL A 100 4.97 5.31 -13.85
N GLU A 101 4.59 6.57 -13.98
CA GLU A 101 4.61 7.34 -15.23
C GLU A 101 5.61 8.50 -15.12
#